data_AF-A0A318QQY5-F1
#
_entry.id   AF-A0A318QQY5-F1
#
_cell.length_a   1.000
_cell.length_b   1.000
_cell.length_c   1.000
_cell.angle_alpha   90.00
_cell.angle_beta   90.00
_cell.angle_gamma   90.00
#
_symmetry.space_group_name_H-M   'P 1'
#
loop_
_entity.id
_entity.type
_entity.pdbx_description
1 polymer ?
#
loop_
_entity_poly.entity_id
_entity_poly.type
_entity_poly.pdbx_seq_one_letter_code
_entity_poly.pdbx_strand_id
1 'polypeptide(L)'
;MTDTPIKLTRRGHDVLAKIRTRALHDALRDQEKQPAMNAVLTALLISVSAGCHLKADVLARLVDREGDITIPPAGQLVRLACEVLARDVHITPEHRQNTVTYSQDHYARAEWIGALMDADYSMPRLDTAEILGEMSGDQLRALSALVATRHGKPPAKVGELREWLVGKLPDWQPVPFHAPGPVRTPFRVMEEA
;
A
#
# COMPACT_ATOMS: atom_id res chain seq x y z
N MET A 1 38.47 -15.41 15.26
CA MET A 1 38.69 -16.81 14.88
C MET A 1 37.84 -17.07 13.65
N THR A 2 38.44 -17.25 12.48
CA THR A 2 37.69 -17.59 11.26
C THR A 2 37.41 -19.08 11.27
N ASP A 3 36.20 -19.46 11.68
CA ASP A 3 35.77 -20.85 11.65
C ASP A 3 35.83 -21.39 10.22
N THR A 4 36.39 -22.59 10.08
CA THR A 4 36.50 -23.23 8.76
C THR A 4 35.09 -23.56 8.26
N PRO A 5 34.69 -23.12 7.06
CA PRO A 5 33.33 -23.35 6.58
C PRO A 5 33.06 -24.84 6.42
N ILE A 6 31.95 -25.31 6.99
CA ILE A 6 31.50 -26.71 6.90
C ILE A 6 31.28 -27.07 5.42
N LYS A 7 31.91 -28.16 4.96
CA LYS A 7 31.74 -28.66 3.58
C LYS A 7 30.52 -29.59 3.51
N LEU A 8 29.41 -29.08 2.99
CA LEU A 8 28.18 -29.86 2.76
C LEU A 8 28.04 -30.25 1.29
N THR A 9 27.34 -31.36 1.04
CA THR A 9 26.86 -31.71 -0.30
C THR A 9 25.67 -30.82 -0.68
N ARG A 10 25.29 -30.76 -1.96
CA ARG A 10 24.09 -30.04 -2.41
C ARG A 10 22.83 -30.46 -1.63
N ARG A 11 22.61 -31.77 -1.50
CA ARG A 11 21.50 -32.32 -0.70
C ARG A 11 21.62 -31.92 0.77
N GLY A 12 22.84 -31.84 1.31
CA GLY A 12 23.09 -31.34 2.66
C GLY A 12 22.65 -29.89 2.85
N HIS A 13 22.92 -29.01 1.88
CA HIS A 13 22.44 -27.62 1.89
C HIS A 13 20.91 -27.53 1.84
N ASP A 14 20.24 -28.36 1.03
CA ASP A 14 18.77 -28.39 0.97
C ASP A 14 18.14 -28.81 2.30
N VAL A 15 18.73 -29.82 2.96
CA VAL A 15 18.29 -30.27 4.29
C VAL A 15 18.53 -29.17 5.33
N LEU A 16 19.71 -28.54 5.32
CA LEU A 16 20.02 -27.44 6.24
C LEU A 16 19.06 -26.26 6.07
N ALA A 17 18.73 -25.89 4.83
CA ALA A 17 17.77 -24.83 4.54
C ALA A 17 16.40 -25.14 5.17
N LYS A 18 15.88 -26.37 4.99
CA LYS A 18 14.61 -26.79 5.60
C LYS A 18 14.63 -26.70 7.13
N ILE A 19 15.71 -27.15 7.77
CA ILE A 19 15.86 -27.07 9.23
C ILE A 19 15.86 -25.61 9.70
N ARG A 20 16.62 -24.73 9.03
CA ARG A 20 16.68 -23.30 9.35
C ARG A 20 15.34 -22.60 9.14
N THR A 21 14.60 -22.96 8.09
CA THR A 21 13.25 -22.44 7.85
C THR A 21 12.30 -22.84 8.97
N ARG A 22 12.33 -24.10 9.42
CA ARG A 22 11.50 -24.56 10.54
C ARG A 22 11.83 -23.79 11.82
N ALA A 23 13.11 -23.70 12.18
CA ALA A 23 13.53 -22.97 13.37
C ALA A 23 13.13 -21.49 13.33
N LEU A 24 13.22 -20.84 12.15
CA LEU A 24 12.72 -19.47 11.97
C LEU A 24 11.20 -19.38 12.17
N HIS A 25 10.43 -20.30 11.60
CA HIS A 25 8.98 -20.32 11.79
C HIS A 25 8.58 -20.56 13.25
N ASP A 26 9.27 -21.46 13.94
CA ASP A 26 9.02 -21.75 15.36
C ASP A 26 9.29 -20.49 16.20
N ALA A 27 10.40 -19.79 15.95
CA ALA A 27 10.71 -18.52 16.63
C ALA A 27 9.70 -17.40 16.33
N LEU A 28 9.13 -17.34 15.13
CA LEU A 28 8.11 -16.36 14.76
C LEU A 28 6.72 -16.67 15.33
N ARG A 29 6.47 -17.92 15.74
CA ARG A 29 5.20 -18.39 16.30
C ARG A 29 5.23 -18.59 17.81
N ASP A 30 6.40 -18.56 18.42
CA ASP A 30 6.60 -18.67 19.86
C ASP A 30 5.91 -17.51 20.59
N GLN A 31 4.80 -17.81 21.25
CA GLN A 31 4.02 -16.82 21.99
C GLN A 31 4.57 -16.54 23.40
N GLU A 32 5.48 -17.38 23.91
CA GLU A 32 6.09 -17.20 25.24
C GLU A 32 7.23 -16.19 25.18
N LYS A 33 7.88 -16.03 24.02
CA LYS A 33 8.96 -15.08 23.77
C LYS A 33 8.57 -14.02 22.75
N GLN A 34 7.56 -13.22 23.07
CA GLN A 34 7.09 -12.19 22.16
C GLN A 34 8.20 -11.15 21.87
N PRO A 35 8.61 -10.99 20.61
CA PRO A 35 9.57 -9.96 20.24
C PRO A 35 8.97 -8.56 20.44
N ALA A 36 9.83 -7.58 20.73
CA ALA A 36 9.41 -6.19 20.80
C ALA A 36 8.82 -5.73 19.45
N MET A 37 7.79 -4.87 19.49
CA MET A 37 7.11 -4.37 18.29
C MET A 37 8.07 -3.82 17.24
N ASN A 38 9.07 -3.04 17.64
CA ASN A 38 10.06 -2.48 16.70
C ASN A 38 10.87 -3.57 15.99
N ALA A 39 11.19 -4.68 16.67
CA ALA A 39 11.91 -5.78 16.05
C ALA A 39 11.06 -6.48 14.98
N VAL A 40 9.77 -6.71 15.25
CA VAL A 40 8.81 -7.28 14.28
C VAL A 40 8.66 -6.36 13.08
N LEU A 41 8.45 -5.06 13.31
CA LEU A 41 8.29 -4.06 12.26
C LEU A 41 9.57 -3.92 11.42
N THR A 42 10.76 -3.93 12.03
CA THR A 42 12.04 -3.97 11.31
C THR A 42 12.16 -5.23 10.46
N ALA A 43 11.81 -6.41 10.98
CA ALA A 43 11.85 -7.65 10.21
C ALA A 43 10.89 -7.63 9.01
N LEU A 44 9.67 -7.12 9.18
CA LEU A 44 8.72 -6.92 8.08
C LEU A 44 9.28 -5.97 7.03
N LEU A 45 9.87 -4.85 7.46
CA LEU A 45 10.45 -3.85 6.57
C LEU A 45 11.63 -4.40 5.77
N ILE A 46 12.48 -5.24 6.40
CA ILE A 46 13.53 -6.00 5.71
C ILE A 46 12.91 -6.92 4.65
N SER A 47 11.87 -7.67 5.02
CA SER A 47 11.21 -8.63 4.11
C SER A 47 10.64 -7.98 2.85
N VAL A 48 10.07 -6.77 2.96
CA VAL A 48 9.46 -6.07 1.82
C VAL A 48 10.47 -5.23 1.02
N SER A 49 11.64 -4.92 1.60
CA SER A 49 12.67 -4.11 0.96
C SER A 49 13.75 -4.95 0.28
N ALA A 50 14.06 -6.13 0.84
CA ALA A 50 15.11 -7.00 0.33
C ALA A 50 14.86 -7.46 -1.11
N GLY A 51 15.91 -7.49 -1.92
CA GLY A 51 15.84 -7.89 -3.34
C GLY A 51 15.31 -6.81 -4.29
N CYS A 52 14.88 -5.65 -3.79
CA CYS A 52 14.42 -4.53 -4.61
C CYS A 52 15.45 -3.40 -4.63
N HIS A 53 16.05 -3.14 -5.80
CA HIS A 53 17.06 -2.09 -5.95
C HIS A 53 16.53 -0.69 -5.62
N LEU A 54 15.23 -0.43 -5.86
CA LEU A 54 14.57 0.84 -5.53
C LEU A 54 14.41 1.08 -4.03
N LYS A 55 14.64 0.07 -3.18
CA LYS A 55 14.53 0.14 -1.71
C LYS A 55 15.86 -0.23 -1.02
N ALA A 56 16.96 -0.30 -1.78
CA ALA A 56 18.27 -0.68 -1.25
C ALA A 56 18.79 0.33 -0.21
N ASP A 57 18.46 1.60 -0.37
CA ASP A 57 18.77 2.68 0.59
C ASP A 57 18.02 2.50 1.93
N VAL A 58 16.76 2.06 1.88
CA VAL A 58 15.98 1.74 3.09
C VAL A 58 16.58 0.52 3.78
N LEU A 59 16.86 -0.55 3.02
CA LEU A 59 17.46 -1.76 3.57
C LEU A 59 18.83 -1.47 4.23
N ALA A 60 19.66 -0.64 3.60
CA ALA A 60 20.97 -0.25 4.11
C ALA A 60 20.92 0.55 5.44
N ARG A 61 19.74 1.05 5.83
CA ARG A 61 19.52 1.67 7.16
C ARG A 61 19.14 0.67 8.24
N LEU A 62 18.80 -0.57 7.86
CA LEU A 62 18.36 -1.64 8.76
C LEU A 62 19.39 -2.74 8.90
N VAL A 63 20.12 -3.03 7.82
CA VAL A 63 21.15 -4.07 7.77
C VAL A 63 22.39 -3.47 7.13
N ASP A 64 23.52 -3.50 7.83
CA ASP A 64 24.79 -3.01 7.28
C ASP A 64 25.44 -4.04 6.35
N ARG A 65 26.68 -3.76 5.90
CA ARG A 65 27.37 -4.64 4.94
C ARG A 65 27.88 -5.92 5.57
N GLU A 66 28.14 -5.87 6.87
CA GLU A 66 28.64 -6.95 7.71
C GLU A 66 27.49 -7.91 8.09
N GLY A 67 26.25 -7.44 7.99
CA GLY A 67 25.03 -8.19 8.28
C GLY A 67 24.45 -7.90 9.66
N ASP A 68 24.97 -6.90 10.36
CA ASP A 68 24.45 -6.47 11.65
C ASP A 68 23.14 -5.69 11.46
N ILE A 69 22.17 -6.02 12.31
CA ILE A 69 20.82 -5.45 12.25
C ILE A 69 20.75 -4.24 13.18
N THR A 70 20.42 -3.09 12.62
CA THR A 70 20.06 -1.88 13.37
C THR A 70 18.55 -1.82 13.53
N ILE A 71 18.06 -1.75 14.77
CA ILE A 71 16.64 -1.50 15.06
C ILE A 71 16.47 0.01 15.29
N PRO A 72 15.85 0.76 14.35
CA PRO A 72 15.70 2.20 14.49
C PRO A 72 14.71 2.57 15.60
N PRO A 73 14.80 3.80 16.15
CA PRO A 73 13.74 4.35 16.99
C PRO A 73 12.39 4.40 16.24
N ALA A 74 11.28 4.28 16.98
CA ALA A 74 9.93 4.15 16.41
C ALA A 74 9.59 5.21 15.35
N GLY A 75 9.88 6.49 15.61
CA GLY A 75 9.60 7.56 14.64
C GLY A 75 10.40 7.45 13.34
N GLN A 76 11.62 6.93 13.39
CA GLN A 76 12.41 6.66 12.18
C GLN A 76 11.88 5.43 11.44
N LEU A 77 11.47 4.39 12.18
CA LEU A 77 10.89 3.18 11.62
C LEU A 77 9.60 3.48 10.85
N VAL A 78 8.73 4.33 11.41
CA VAL A 78 7.51 4.81 10.74
C VAL A 78 7.86 5.54 9.44
N ARG A 79 8.82 6.46 9.47
CA ARG A 79 9.23 7.18 8.24
C ARG A 79 9.73 6.23 7.15
N LEU A 80 10.54 5.23 7.51
CA LEU A 80 11.03 4.24 6.54
C LEU A 80 9.90 3.37 6.00
N ALA A 81 8.95 2.98 6.84
CA ALA A 81 7.77 2.23 6.41
C ALA A 81 6.89 3.06 5.44
N CYS A 82 6.62 4.32 5.76
CA CYS A 82 5.88 5.22 4.87
C CYS A 82 6.59 5.42 3.53
N GLU A 83 7.92 5.55 3.53
CA GLU A 83 8.70 5.67 2.29
C GLU A 83 8.61 4.41 1.43
N VAL A 84 8.69 3.22 2.02
CA VAL A 84 8.50 1.96 1.30
C VAL A 84 7.08 1.85 0.73
N LEU A 85 6.06 2.20 1.53
CA LEU A 85 4.67 2.20 1.08
C LEU A 85 4.45 3.17 -0.09
N ALA A 86 5.00 4.38 -0.04
CA ALA A 86 4.88 5.36 -1.12
C ALA A 86 5.54 4.89 -2.43
N ARG A 87 6.56 4.03 -2.36
CA ARG A 87 7.25 3.46 -3.53
C ARG A 87 6.57 2.20 -4.10
N ASP A 88 5.81 1.46 -3.29
CA ASP A 88 5.21 0.17 -3.69
C ASP A 88 3.70 0.23 -3.96
N VAL A 89 2.99 1.16 -3.32
CA VAL A 89 1.54 1.23 -3.35
C VAL A 89 1.11 2.18 -4.46
N HIS A 90 0.38 1.64 -5.43
CA HIS A 90 -0.15 2.39 -6.57
C HIS A 90 -1.62 2.03 -6.80
N ILE A 91 -2.41 3.03 -7.18
CA ILE A 91 -3.77 2.82 -7.68
C ILE A 91 -3.67 2.39 -9.14
N THR A 92 -4.25 1.24 -9.48
CA THR A 92 -4.42 0.79 -10.86
C THR A 92 -5.81 1.21 -11.34
N PRO A 93 -5.93 2.01 -12.42
CA PRO A 93 -7.23 2.40 -12.97
C PRO A 93 -8.09 1.19 -13.30
N GLU A 94 -9.40 1.25 -13.02
CA GLU A 94 -10.33 0.12 -13.18
C GLU A 94 -10.21 -0.57 -14.55
N HIS A 95 -10.15 0.20 -15.63
CA HIS A 95 -10.02 -0.32 -17.00
C HIS A 95 -8.70 -1.06 -17.30
N ARG A 96 -7.71 -0.98 -16.41
CA ARG A 96 -6.42 -1.69 -16.49
C ARG A 96 -6.30 -2.84 -15.49
N GLN A 97 -7.30 -3.02 -14.64
CA GLN A 97 -7.29 -4.12 -13.67
C GLN A 97 -7.53 -5.45 -14.39
N ASN A 98 -6.59 -6.38 -14.22
CA ASN A 98 -6.67 -7.73 -14.73
C ASN A 98 -6.83 -8.72 -13.57
N THR A 99 -8.04 -9.26 -13.42
CA THR A 99 -8.39 -10.19 -12.34
C THR A 99 -7.96 -11.64 -12.60
N VAL A 100 -7.44 -11.94 -13.80
CA VAL A 100 -6.86 -13.24 -14.12
C VAL A 100 -5.47 -13.38 -13.48
N THR A 101 -4.70 -12.29 -13.47
CA THR A 101 -3.32 -12.28 -12.95
C THR A 101 -3.28 -11.91 -11.47
N TYR A 102 -4.14 -11.00 -11.01
CA TYR A 102 -4.12 -10.49 -9.66
C TYR A 102 -5.50 -10.56 -9.02
N SER A 103 -5.56 -10.81 -7.70
CA SER A 103 -6.82 -10.80 -6.96
C SER A 103 -7.41 -9.39 -6.87
N GLN A 104 -8.70 -9.29 -6.54
CA GLN A 104 -9.31 -7.99 -6.22
C GLN A 104 -8.62 -7.31 -5.04
N ASP A 105 -8.23 -8.08 -4.02
CA ASP A 105 -7.46 -7.58 -2.87
C ASP A 105 -6.12 -6.93 -3.27
N HIS A 106 -5.51 -7.40 -4.37
CA HIS A 106 -4.30 -6.78 -4.91
C HIS A 106 -4.60 -5.32 -5.31
N TYR A 107 -5.70 -5.05 -6.01
CA TYR A 107 -6.05 -3.69 -6.42
C TYR A 107 -6.61 -2.86 -5.25
N ALA A 108 -7.39 -3.49 -4.36
CA ALA A 108 -8.00 -2.84 -3.21
C ALA A 108 -7.00 -2.40 -2.12
N ARG A 109 -5.78 -2.96 -2.08
CA ARG A 109 -4.79 -2.61 -1.05
C ARG A 109 -4.49 -1.11 -0.98
N ALA A 110 -4.43 -0.43 -2.14
CA ALA A 110 -4.14 1.00 -2.19
C ALA A 110 -5.29 1.81 -1.59
N GLU A 111 -6.53 1.38 -1.84
CA GLU A 111 -7.73 1.97 -1.25
C GLU A 111 -7.76 1.81 0.27
N TRP A 112 -7.48 0.62 0.79
CA TRP A 112 -7.43 0.39 2.24
C TRP A 112 -6.32 1.18 2.93
N ILE A 113 -5.13 1.26 2.31
CA ILE A 113 -4.01 2.02 2.86
C ILE A 113 -4.31 3.51 2.82
N GLY A 114 -4.87 4.03 1.72
CA GLY A 114 -5.26 5.43 1.61
C GLY A 114 -6.32 5.81 2.64
N ALA A 115 -7.33 4.97 2.84
CA ALA A 115 -8.35 5.17 3.87
C ALA A 115 -7.74 5.18 5.29
N LEU A 116 -6.80 4.27 5.58
CA LEU A 116 -6.12 4.21 6.87
C LEU A 116 -5.24 5.44 7.13
N MET A 117 -4.62 6.00 6.09
CA MET A 117 -3.75 7.18 6.15
C MET A 117 -4.49 8.49 5.98
N ASP A 118 -5.83 8.46 5.84
CA ASP A 118 -6.66 9.64 5.63
C ASP A 118 -6.25 10.45 4.38
N ALA A 119 -5.90 9.71 3.31
CA ALA A 119 -5.32 10.28 2.10
C ALA A 119 -6.28 11.22 1.33
N ASP A 120 -7.59 11.12 1.59
CA ASP A 120 -8.61 12.03 1.05
C ASP A 120 -8.31 13.51 1.38
N TYR A 121 -7.71 13.79 2.55
CA TYR A 121 -7.31 15.16 2.93
C TYR A 121 -6.17 15.72 2.06
N SER A 122 -5.38 14.85 1.45
CA SER A 122 -4.30 15.24 0.54
C SER A 122 -4.75 15.33 -0.91
N MET A 123 -5.98 14.91 -1.23
CA MET A 123 -6.49 15.01 -2.60
C MET A 123 -6.69 16.48 -2.98
N PRO A 124 -6.20 16.90 -4.16
CA PRO A 124 -6.51 18.23 -4.66
C PRO A 124 -8.00 18.31 -4.99
N ARG A 125 -8.47 19.54 -5.16
CA ARG A 125 -9.80 19.79 -5.72
C ARG A 125 -9.94 19.15 -7.10
N LEU A 126 -11.09 18.52 -7.33
CA LEU A 126 -11.39 17.82 -8.59
C LEU A 126 -12.30 18.62 -9.52
N ASP A 127 -12.74 19.81 -9.10
CA ASP A 127 -13.52 20.74 -9.90
C ASP A 127 -12.64 21.62 -10.81
N THR A 128 -11.68 20.96 -11.47
CA THR A 128 -10.72 21.58 -12.39
C THR A 128 -11.15 21.38 -13.84
N ALA A 129 -10.65 22.23 -14.74
CA ALA A 129 -10.96 22.12 -16.17
C ALA A 129 -10.53 20.77 -16.76
N GLU A 130 -9.43 20.19 -16.27
CA GLU A 130 -8.91 18.89 -16.69
C GLU A 130 -9.90 17.77 -16.37
N ILE A 131 -10.28 17.61 -15.10
CA ILE A 131 -11.19 16.54 -14.67
C ILE A 131 -12.59 16.72 -15.27
N LEU A 132 -13.12 17.95 -15.29
CA LEU A 132 -14.43 18.24 -15.88
C LEU A 132 -14.43 18.05 -17.41
N GLY A 133 -13.27 18.20 -18.05
CA GLY A 133 -13.04 17.92 -19.47
C GLY A 133 -13.35 16.47 -19.85
N GLU A 134 -12.93 15.54 -19.00
CA GLU A 134 -13.06 14.09 -19.19
C GLU A 134 -14.45 13.54 -18.82
N MET A 135 -15.37 14.38 -18.35
CA MET A 135 -16.70 13.96 -17.92
C MET A 135 -17.75 13.97 -19.04
N SER A 136 -18.70 13.04 -18.91
CA SER A 136 -19.88 12.99 -19.77
C SER A 136 -20.78 14.20 -19.54
N GLY A 137 -21.53 14.60 -20.57
CA GLY A 137 -22.47 15.71 -20.47
C GLY A 137 -23.55 15.51 -19.40
N ASP A 138 -23.98 14.27 -19.19
CA ASP A 138 -24.99 13.94 -18.17
C ASP A 138 -24.44 14.13 -16.75
N GLN A 139 -23.20 13.69 -16.50
CA GLN A 139 -22.54 13.91 -15.21
C GLN A 139 -22.36 15.41 -14.93
N LEU A 140 -21.95 16.20 -15.93
CA LEU A 140 -21.80 17.65 -15.79
C LEU A 140 -23.13 18.34 -15.48
N ARG A 141 -24.25 17.89 -16.07
CA ARG A 141 -25.59 18.41 -15.75
C ARG A 141 -26.02 18.04 -14.33
N ALA A 142 -25.72 16.84 -13.87
CA ALA A 142 -26.00 16.43 -12.49
C ALA A 142 -25.22 17.30 -11.49
N LEU A 143 -23.92 17.52 -11.75
CA LEU A 143 -23.08 18.39 -10.93
C LEU A 143 -23.56 19.83 -10.91
N SER A 144 -24.00 20.38 -12.05
CA SER A 144 -24.47 21.76 -12.11
C SER A 144 -25.75 21.99 -11.31
N ALA A 145 -26.62 20.99 -11.21
CA ALA A 145 -27.80 21.05 -10.37
C ALA A 145 -27.46 21.21 -8.88
N LEU A 146 -26.34 20.63 -8.41
CA LEU A 146 -25.90 20.74 -7.01
C LEU A 146 -25.50 22.17 -6.62
N VAL A 147 -25.04 22.97 -7.59
CA VAL A 147 -24.46 24.30 -7.36
C VAL A 147 -25.29 25.45 -7.93
N ALA A 148 -26.33 25.15 -8.71
CA ALA A 148 -27.18 26.14 -9.37
C ALA A 148 -27.85 27.12 -8.39
N THR A 149 -28.23 26.66 -7.20
CA THR A 149 -28.83 27.51 -6.16
C THR A 149 -27.87 28.58 -5.65
N ARG A 150 -26.56 28.29 -5.62
CA ARG A 150 -25.51 29.18 -5.11
C ARG A 150 -24.87 30.03 -6.21
N HIS A 151 -24.79 29.52 -7.44
CA HIS A 151 -24.01 30.13 -8.52
C HIS A 151 -24.86 30.55 -9.74
N GLY A 152 -26.18 30.44 -9.65
CA GLY A 152 -27.11 30.86 -10.70
C GLY A 152 -27.38 29.78 -11.74
N LYS A 153 -28.10 30.17 -12.80
CA LYS A 153 -28.57 29.25 -13.84
C LYS A 153 -27.39 28.68 -14.65
N PRO A 154 -27.26 27.35 -14.77
CA PRO A 154 -26.18 26.75 -15.54
C PRO A 154 -26.39 26.93 -17.06
N PRO A 155 -25.31 27.03 -17.86
CA PRO A 155 -25.38 27.02 -19.31
C PRO A 155 -25.99 25.73 -19.87
N ALA A 156 -26.64 25.81 -21.04
CA ALA A 156 -27.24 24.65 -21.70
C ALA A 156 -26.21 23.82 -22.49
N LYS A 157 -25.17 24.46 -23.02
CA LYS A 157 -24.13 23.80 -23.81
C LYS A 157 -23.08 23.18 -22.90
N VAL A 158 -22.65 21.96 -23.23
CA VAL A 158 -21.69 21.20 -22.42
C VAL A 158 -20.33 21.89 -22.29
N GLY A 159 -19.83 22.51 -23.38
CA GLY A 159 -18.56 23.24 -23.34
C GLY A 159 -18.56 24.40 -22.34
N GLU A 160 -19.58 25.26 -22.43
CA GLU A 160 -19.80 26.37 -21.49
C GLU A 160 -20.08 25.87 -20.06
N LEU A 161 -20.73 24.71 -19.92
CA LEU A 161 -21.03 24.11 -18.62
C LEU A 161 -19.76 23.66 -17.89
N ARG A 162 -18.77 23.13 -18.61
CA ARG A 162 -17.47 22.73 -18.02
C ARG A 162 -16.74 23.94 -17.45
N GLU A 163 -16.55 24.97 -18.26
CA GLU A 163 -15.92 26.22 -17.84
C GLU A 163 -16.66 26.85 -16.66
N TRP A 164 -17.98 26.80 -16.70
CA TRP A 164 -18.80 27.29 -15.62
C TRP A 164 -18.60 26.46 -14.33
N LEU A 165 -18.48 25.14 -14.37
CA LEU A 165 -18.32 24.32 -13.16
C LEU A 165 -16.97 24.49 -12.45
N VAL A 166 -15.94 24.98 -13.14
CA VAL A 166 -14.59 25.13 -12.56
C VAL A 166 -14.63 25.96 -11.28
N GLY A 167 -14.09 25.41 -10.20
CA GLY A 167 -13.97 26.09 -8.91
C GLY A 167 -15.27 26.22 -8.11
N LYS A 168 -16.40 25.68 -8.59
CA LYS A 168 -17.73 25.81 -7.94
C LYS A 168 -18.12 24.64 -7.03
N LEU A 169 -17.28 23.59 -6.97
CA LEU A 169 -17.52 22.35 -6.22
C LEU A 169 -16.32 22.05 -5.29
N PRO A 170 -15.99 22.95 -4.34
CA PRO A 170 -14.79 22.81 -3.50
C PRO A 170 -14.79 21.57 -2.60
N ASP A 171 -15.97 21.13 -2.14
CA ASP A 171 -16.13 19.99 -1.23
C ASP A 171 -16.48 18.69 -1.97
N TRP A 172 -16.43 18.70 -3.30
CA TRP A 172 -16.81 17.56 -4.10
C TRP A 172 -15.62 16.60 -4.27
N GLN A 173 -15.74 15.45 -3.62
CA GLN A 173 -14.82 14.32 -3.71
C GLN A 173 -15.61 13.06 -4.12
N PRO A 174 -15.76 12.77 -5.43
CA PRO A 174 -16.57 11.66 -5.91
C PRO A 174 -15.93 10.28 -5.70
N VAL A 175 -14.64 10.23 -5.39
CA VAL A 175 -13.83 9.00 -5.31
C VAL A 175 -13.03 8.97 -4.00
N PRO A 176 -13.68 8.79 -2.84
CA PRO A 176 -12.96 8.65 -1.59
C PRO A 176 -12.15 7.34 -1.58
N PHE A 177 -11.03 7.31 -0.88
CA PHE A 177 -10.28 6.08 -0.67
C PHE A 177 -11.14 5.05 0.07
N HIS A 178 -11.59 4.01 -0.64
CA HIS A 178 -12.47 3.01 -0.07
C HIS A 178 -12.51 1.73 -0.92
N ALA A 179 -12.48 0.57 -0.26
CA ALA A 179 -12.78 -0.71 -0.90
C ALA A 179 -13.41 -1.70 0.10
N PRO A 180 -14.28 -2.62 -0.35
CA PRO A 180 -14.78 -3.71 0.48
C PRO A 180 -13.65 -4.54 1.07
N GLY A 181 -13.80 -5.03 2.30
CA GLY A 181 -12.82 -5.92 2.92
C GLY A 181 -12.83 -7.34 2.32
N PRO A 182 -11.74 -8.12 2.50
CA PRO A 182 -11.68 -9.49 2.01
C PRO A 182 -12.70 -10.38 2.74
N VAL A 183 -13.15 -11.45 2.07
CA VAL A 183 -14.05 -12.43 2.67
C VAL A 183 -13.35 -13.09 3.86
N ARG A 184 -13.96 -13.00 5.05
CA ARG A 184 -13.41 -13.62 6.25
C ARG A 184 -13.46 -15.15 6.13
N THR A 185 -12.31 -15.77 5.95
CA THR A 185 -12.12 -17.19 6.23
C THR A 185 -11.72 -17.36 7.71
N PRO A 186 -12.24 -18.37 8.41
CA PRO A 186 -11.87 -18.62 9.80
C PRO A 186 -10.36 -18.85 9.90
N PHE A 187 -9.69 -18.08 10.75
CA PHE A 187 -8.27 -18.22 11.02
C PHE A 187 -8.02 -19.55 11.72
N ARG A 188 -7.58 -20.56 10.96
CA ARG A 188 -7.10 -21.83 11.54
C ARG A 188 -5.62 -21.68 11.83
N VAL A 189 -5.27 -21.52 13.11
CA VAL A 189 -3.93 -21.92 13.55
C VAL A 189 -3.85 -23.41 13.26
N MET A 190 -2.92 -23.83 12.40
CA MET A 190 -2.66 -25.26 12.23
C MET A 190 -2.16 -25.80 13.56
N GLU A 191 -3.05 -26.38 14.36
CA GLU A 191 -2.68 -27.42 15.30
C GLU A 191 -2.19 -28.60 14.45
N GLU A 192 -0.89 -28.89 14.50
CA GLU A 192 -0.29 -30.04 13.83
C GLU A 192 -0.92 -31.33 14.36
N ALA A 193 -1.27 -32.24 13.45
CA ALA A 193 -1.49 -33.66 13.72
C ALA A 193 -0.21 -34.46 13.46
#